data_AF-A0A2E5U2H3-F1
#
_entry.id   AF-A0A2E5U2H3-F1
#
_cell.length_a   1.000
_cell.length_b   1.000
_cell.length_c   1.000
_cell.angle_alpha   90.00
_cell.angle_beta   90.00
_cell.angle_gamma   90.00
#
_symmetry.space_group_name_H-M   'P 1'
#
loop_
_entity.id
_entity.type
_entity.pdbx_description
1 polymer ?
#
loop_
_entity_poly.entity_id
_entity_poly.type
_entity_poly.pdbx_seq_one_letter_code
_entity_poly.pdbx_strand_id
1 'polypeptide(L)'
;MIKNLILISTLMLSTIMADYQQPTTEQVEKIKQEFFNIVWSKAMEAKDAANIVMPNIREELLENLCSSAPSVYFTTHADLSDSLTQAENTSASVFVSTDNQNSWTENSNVAPLNQEGYETTWGATTMTDGGNNVDWYLQGSIDSGSLGLDFGQMTVSQAPHNVNNVWPPSDNLYATLVSDPTGDNVAGGSGQDIINLRATYFAGDTSTVSDDKLYASMGLNGSCCDDGSFFGPWNLYSIAIVNPDAENPVAYSYAYGNGGFGQLYPAIYKIDGDLTTGEVGGFEVLSENFDYTTGGNNLQATSLLDIIVNDGDWGAWPNSLNGLVLVGVSVSAGLNGLDIAIDLLDTTDPGVLVMSTQTQYGNTPPVLSDAVFSADTGELSVIYTDADNNLAVSHDMFIDDMAFVMVPSSHTYSEGVTFTANIGGVGGTAEMRFNDGANEVTLELDLGSSCSLLGDSNNDGLVNVLDVVLTVNIILCADCPDNYNACSDMNDDETINVLDIVNIVNIILGLQ
;
A
#
# COMPACT_ATOMS: atom_id res chain seq x y z
N MET A 1 23.61 56.84 46.37
CA MET A 1 22.99 55.50 46.49
C MET A 1 22.64 54.92 45.12
N ILE A 2 21.84 55.60 44.29
CA ILE A 2 21.46 55.13 42.94
C ILE A 2 22.64 54.92 41.98
N LYS A 3 23.65 55.82 41.94
CA LYS A 3 24.86 55.63 41.12
C LYS A 3 25.70 54.41 41.52
N ASN A 4 25.77 54.07 42.81
CA ASN A 4 26.50 52.89 43.27
C ASN A 4 25.70 51.61 43.01
N LEU A 5 24.36 51.68 43.04
CA LEU A 5 23.49 50.56 42.66
C LEU A 5 23.60 50.24 41.17
N ILE A 6 23.64 51.26 40.32
CA ILE A 6 23.83 51.11 38.86
C ILE A 6 25.22 50.56 38.56
N LEU A 7 26.27 51.06 39.25
CA LEU A 7 27.62 50.56 39.06
C LEU A 7 27.76 49.10 39.49
N ILE A 8 27.17 48.72 40.63
CA ILE A 8 27.13 47.34 41.12
C ILE A 8 26.28 46.46 40.20
N SER A 9 25.15 46.95 39.67
CA SER A 9 24.36 46.19 38.70
C SER A 9 25.09 46.01 37.38
N THR A 10 25.80 47.02 36.87
CA THR A 10 26.65 46.87 35.66
C THR A 10 27.89 46.02 35.91
N LEU A 11 28.49 46.06 37.12
CA LEU A 11 29.60 45.19 37.46
C LEU A 11 29.13 43.73 37.57
N MET A 12 28.01 43.49 38.26
CA MET A 12 27.36 42.17 38.35
C MET A 12 26.95 41.65 36.98
N LEU A 13 26.37 42.49 36.11
CA LEU A 13 26.04 42.11 34.74
C LEU A 13 27.32 41.80 33.93
N SER A 14 28.40 42.56 34.12
CA SER A 14 29.68 42.30 33.43
C SER A 14 30.43 41.08 33.95
N THR A 15 30.27 40.71 35.23
CA THR A 15 30.84 39.46 35.78
C THR A 15 29.99 38.25 35.42
N ILE A 16 28.67 38.40 35.32
CA ILE A 16 27.78 37.36 34.78
C ILE A 16 28.03 37.17 33.28
N MET A 17 28.50 38.17 32.54
CA MET A 17 28.92 38.03 31.13
C MET A 17 30.38 37.59 30.98
N ALA A 18 31.18 37.52 32.05
CA ALA A 18 32.59 37.14 32.00
C ALA A 18 32.81 35.63 32.19
N ASP A 19 31.87 34.94 32.83
CA ASP A 19 31.88 33.47 33.02
C ASP A 19 31.13 32.71 31.91
N TYR A 20 30.52 33.41 30.95
CA TYR A 20 29.67 32.80 29.92
C TYR A 20 30.13 33.23 28.52
N GLN A 21 30.65 32.26 27.78
CA GLN A 21 31.26 32.47 26.46
C GLN A 21 30.27 32.08 25.35
N GLN A 22 30.10 32.98 24.38
CA GLN A 22 29.48 32.66 23.10
C GLN A 22 30.25 31.51 22.43
N PRO A 23 29.59 30.50 21.85
CA PRO A 23 30.34 29.52 21.07
C PRO A 23 31.10 30.24 19.96
N THR A 24 32.37 29.89 19.78
CA THR A 24 33.16 30.38 18.65
C THR A 24 32.63 29.76 17.35
N THR A 25 32.94 30.36 16.20
CA THR A 25 32.60 29.76 14.90
C THR A 25 33.15 28.33 14.78
N GLU A 26 34.35 28.07 15.32
CA GLU A 26 34.92 26.72 15.33
C GLU A 26 34.10 25.74 16.21
N GLN A 27 33.62 26.19 17.38
CA GLN A 27 32.76 25.37 18.23
C GLN A 27 31.41 25.09 17.57
N VAL A 28 30.81 26.07 16.89
CA VAL A 28 29.55 25.84 16.17
C VAL A 28 29.71 24.89 14.99
N GLU A 29 30.78 25.01 14.21
CA GLU A 29 31.03 24.07 13.12
C GLU A 29 31.28 22.65 13.64
N LYS A 30 31.96 22.50 14.79
CA LYS A 30 32.07 21.19 15.46
C LYS A 30 30.73 20.67 15.95
N ILE A 31 29.86 21.53 16.50
CA ILE A 31 28.50 21.13 16.91
C ILE A 31 27.70 20.62 15.70
N LYS A 32 27.73 21.32 14.58
CA LYS A 32 27.06 20.89 13.35
C LYS A 32 27.64 19.57 12.84
N GLN A 33 28.96 19.43 12.81
CA GLN A 33 29.62 18.21 12.38
C GLN A 33 29.17 17.01 13.21
N GLU A 34 29.19 17.11 14.54
CA GLU A 34 28.75 16.00 15.40
C GLU A 34 27.24 15.74 15.31
N PHE A 35 26.42 16.79 15.17
CA PHE A 35 24.98 16.62 14.96
C PHE A 35 24.70 15.87 13.66
N PHE A 36 25.33 16.27 12.56
CA PHE A 36 25.14 15.62 11.28
C PHE A 36 25.80 14.23 11.22
N ASN A 37 26.85 13.97 12.01
CA ASN A 37 27.36 12.60 12.22
C ASN A 37 26.27 11.69 12.77
N ILE A 38 25.55 12.13 13.81
CA ILE A 38 24.44 11.37 14.41
C ILE A 38 23.32 11.17 13.39
N VAL A 39 22.87 12.25 12.74
CA VAL A 39 21.78 12.19 11.75
C VAL A 39 22.13 11.27 10.59
N TRP A 40 23.34 11.38 10.03
CA TRP A 40 23.77 10.53 8.92
C TRP A 40 23.91 9.07 9.34
N SER A 41 24.47 8.77 10.52
CA SER A 41 24.55 7.39 11.03
C SER A 41 23.16 6.76 11.11
N LYS A 42 22.19 7.46 11.69
CA LYS A 42 20.79 6.98 11.80
C LYS A 42 20.10 6.85 10.45
N ALA A 43 20.36 7.79 9.54
CA ALA A 43 19.87 7.73 8.17
C ALA A 43 20.44 6.52 7.40
N MET A 44 21.73 6.20 7.57
CA MET A 44 22.36 5.04 6.92
C MET A 44 21.92 3.72 7.55
N GLU A 45 21.75 3.65 8.87
CA GLU A 45 21.14 2.50 9.55
C GLU A 45 19.73 2.21 8.97
N ALA A 46 18.92 3.25 8.79
CA ALA A 46 17.60 3.15 8.17
C ALA A 46 17.65 2.77 6.69
N LYS A 47 18.63 3.29 5.94
CA LYS A 47 18.87 2.92 4.54
C LYS A 47 19.18 1.43 4.41
N ASP A 48 20.07 0.93 5.24
CA ASP A 48 20.48 -0.48 5.24
C ASP A 48 19.31 -1.37 5.65
N ALA A 49 18.57 -0.98 6.69
CA ALA A 49 17.34 -1.66 7.09
C ALA A 49 16.34 -1.73 5.93
N ALA A 50 16.04 -0.59 5.29
CA ALA A 50 15.14 -0.53 4.16
C ALA A 50 15.64 -1.41 3.01
N ASN A 51 16.94 -1.39 2.69
CA ASN A 51 17.54 -2.23 1.65
C ASN A 51 17.48 -3.73 1.95
N ILE A 52 17.42 -4.15 3.22
CA ILE A 52 17.22 -5.56 3.58
C ILE A 52 15.75 -5.97 3.42
N VAL A 53 14.82 -5.09 3.77
CA VAL A 53 13.39 -5.34 3.59
C VAL A 53 12.97 -5.15 2.13
N MET A 54 13.71 -4.36 1.36
CA MET A 54 13.37 -3.98 -0.01
C MET A 54 13.29 -5.12 -1.01
N PRO A 55 14.15 -6.14 -1.04
CA PRO A 55 13.92 -7.32 -1.87
C PRO A 55 12.56 -7.97 -1.60
N ASN A 56 12.11 -7.93 -0.35
CA ASN A 56 10.75 -8.33 -0.02
C ASN A 56 9.77 -7.29 -0.62
N ILE A 57 9.91 -6.00 -0.34
CA ILE A 57 8.96 -4.95 -0.82
C ILE A 57 8.91 -4.80 -2.36
N ARG A 58 10.00 -5.06 -3.10
CA ARG A 58 10.24 -4.60 -4.48
C ARG A 58 9.89 -5.60 -5.58
N GLU A 59 10.05 -6.91 -5.36
CA GLU A 59 9.98 -7.84 -6.51
C GLU A 59 8.64 -8.55 -6.67
N GLU A 60 7.88 -8.85 -5.61
CA GLU A 60 6.71 -9.75 -5.77
C GLU A 60 5.61 -9.53 -4.69
N LEU A 61 5.64 -8.43 -3.92
CA LEU A 61 4.88 -8.34 -2.66
C LEU A 61 3.65 -7.45 -2.59
N LEU A 62 3.46 -6.52 -3.51
CA LEU A 62 2.20 -5.77 -3.63
C LEU A 62 1.88 -5.62 -5.11
N GLU A 63 1.40 -6.71 -5.71
CA GLU A 63 0.93 -6.73 -7.09
C GLU A 63 -0.60 -6.72 -7.14
N ASN A 64 -1.14 -6.41 -8.31
CA ASN A 64 -2.57 -6.51 -8.60
C ASN A 64 -3.47 -5.79 -7.57
N LEU A 65 -2.99 -4.65 -7.07
CA LEU A 65 -3.74 -3.82 -6.15
C LEU A 65 -5.05 -3.39 -6.81
N CYS A 66 -6.17 -3.85 -6.28
CA CYS A 66 -7.50 -3.58 -6.83
C CYS A 66 -8.54 -3.48 -5.72
N SER A 67 -9.71 -2.96 -6.08
CA SER A 67 -10.84 -2.83 -5.16
C SER A 67 -12.16 -3.12 -5.87
N SER A 68 -13.22 -3.31 -5.10
CA SER A 68 -14.57 -3.24 -5.61
C SER A 68 -14.90 -1.80 -6.02
N ALA A 69 -16.03 -1.61 -6.70
CA ALA A 69 -16.66 -0.31 -6.83
C ALA A 69 -16.95 0.30 -5.45
N PRO A 70 -17.04 1.65 -5.33
CA PRO A 70 -17.50 2.31 -4.11
C PRO A 70 -18.85 1.76 -3.66
N SER A 71 -18.88 1.17 -2.48
CA SER A 71 -20.05 0.49 -1.94
C SER A 71 -20.01 0.44 -0.42
N VAL A 72 -21.14 0.08 0.21
CA VAL A 72 -21.23 -0.07 1.68
C VAL A 72 -20.26 -1.14 2.18
N TYR A 73 -20.00 -2.18 1.39
CA TYR A 73 -19.04 -3.25 1.69
C TYR A 73 -17.90 -3.17 0.68
N PHE A 74 -17.01 -2.21 0.90
CA PHE A 74 -15.89 -1.95 0.02
C PHE A 74 -14.80 -3.01 0.23
N THR A 75 -14.47 -3.75 -0.82
CA THR A 75 -13.48 -4.83 -0.76
C THR A 75 -12.20 -4.39 -1.47
N THR A 76 -11.05 -4.66 -0.87
CA THR A 76 -9.73 -4.38 -1.46
C THR A 76 -8.91 -5.65 -1.49
N HIS A 77 -8.24 -5.92 -2.60
CA HIS A 77 -7.31 -7.03 -2.76
C HIS A 77 -5.91 -6.52 -3.09
N ALA A 78 -4.91 -7.23 -2.61
CA ALA A 78 -3.53 -7.09 -3.02
C ALA A 78 -2.85 -8.46 -2.99
N ASP A 79 -2.01 -8.75 -3.97
CA ASP A 79 -1.21 -9.96 -3.96
C ASP A 79 0.05 -9.74 -3.11
N LEU A 80 0.23 -10.61 -2.10
CA LEU A 80 1.42 -10.68 -1.25
C LEU A 80 2.14 -12.01 -1.53
N SER A 81 3.40 -11.98 -1.97
CA SER A 81 4.33 -13.13 -1.93
C SER A 81 4.45 -13.81 -0.56
N ASP A 82 4.83 -15.08 -0.65
CA ASP A 82 5.03 -16.01 0.46
C ASP A 82 6.09 -15.60 1.48
N SER A 83 6.97 -14.64 1.15
CA SER A 83 8.04 -14.20 2.05
C SER A 83 7.51 -13.28 3.16
N LEU A 84 6.53 -12.41 2.88
CA LEU A 84 5.89 -11.56 3.89
C LEU A 84 4.94 -12.36 4.79
N THR A 85 4.30 -13.40 4.26
CA THR A 85 3.32 -14.22 5.00
C THR A 85 3.96 -15.08 6.10
N GLN A 86 5.26 -15.33 6.01
CA GLN A 86 6.03 -16.12 6.99
C GLN A 86 6.72 -15.27 8.06
N ALA A 87 6.73 -13.94 7.91
CA ALA A 87 7.35 -13.06 8.88
C ALA A 87 6.46 -12.90 10.13
N GLU A 88 7.02 -13.25 11.30
CA GLU A 88 6.34 -13.09 12.59
C GLU A 88 6.19 -11.60 12.95
N ASN A 89 5.18 -11.25 13.75
CA ASN A 89 4.88 -9.87 14.18
C ASN A 89 4.69 -8.85 13.03
N THR A 90 4.28 -9.31 11.85
CA THR A 90 3.83 -8.44 10.77
C THR A 90 2.37 -8.01 10.96
N SER A 91 2.05 -6.82 10.47
CA SER A 91 0.66 -6.35 10.37
C SER A 91 0.43 -5.67 9.03
N ALA A 92 -0.83 -5.71 8.59
CA ALA A 92 -1.29 -4.97 7.43
C ALA A 92 -2.64 -4.30 7.76
N SER A 93 -2.80 -3.07 7.29
CA SER A 93 -4.02 -2.29 7.44
C SER A 93 -4.37 -1.63 6.11
N VAL A 94 -5.68 -1.57 5.84
CA VAL A 94 -6.25 -0.76 4.75
C VAL A 94 -6.93 0.44 5.37
N PHE A 95 -6.63 1.63 4.86
CA PHE A 95 -7.30 2.86 5.28
C PHE A 95 -8.24 3.29 4.16
N VAL A 96 -9.52 3.51 4.49
CA VAL A 96 -10.56 3.85 3.51
C VAL A 96 -11.26 5.15 3.92
N SER A 97 -11.42 6.06 2.97
CA SER A 97 -12.16 7.30 3.11
C SER A 97 -13.19 7.43 1.99
N THR A 98 -14.41 7.84 2.32
CA THR A 98 -15.48 8.14 1.35
C THR A 98 -15.91 9.59 1.37
N ASP A 99 -15.23 10.42 2.17
CA ASP A 99 -15.55 11.83 2.41
C ASP A 99 -14.50 12.80 1.87
N ASN A 100 -13.74 12.38 0.85
CA ASN A 100 -12.60 13.10 0.25
C ASN A 100 -11.46 13.30 1.26
N GLN A 101 -11.03 12.20 1.88
CA GLN A 101 -9.92 12.15 2.85
C GLN A 101 -10.13 12.99 4.12
N ASN A 102 -11.37 13.39 4.45
CA ASN A 102 -11.66 14.15 5.69
C ASN A 102 -11.61 13.25 6.93
N SER A 103 -11.97 11.98 6.77
CA SER A 103 -11.83 10.93 7.78
C SER A 103 -11.43 9.60 7.15
N TRP A 104 -10.75 8.77 7.95
CA TRP A 104 -10.25 7.46 7.54
C TRP A 104 -10.79 6.37 8.46
N THR A 105 -11.28 5.29 7.86
CA THR A 105 -11.58 4.04 8.54
C THR A 105 -10.39 3.11 8.35
N GLU A 106 -9.69 2.82 9.44
CA GLU A 106 -8.67 1.79 9.47
C GLU A 106 -9.32 0.41 9.56
N ASN A 107 -8.92 -0.51 8.69
CA ASN A 107 -9.27 -1.92 8.74
C ASN A 107 -8.01 -2.77 8.78
N SER A 108 -7.69 -3.27 9.97
CA SER A 108 -6.57 -4.18 10.21
C SER A 108 -6.94 -5.66 10.02
N ASN A 109 -8.18 -5.97 9.61
CA ASN A 109 -8.61 -7.34 9.34
C ASN A 109 -8.26 -7.73 7.90
N VAL A 110 -6.95 -7.73 7.61
CA VAL A 110 -6.39 -8.13 6.33
C VAL A 110 -6.00 -9.61 6.44
N ALA A 111 -6.51 -10.45 5.55
CA ALA A 111 -6.31 -11.90 5.61
C ALA A 111 -6.20 -12.52 4.20
N PRO A 112 -5.52 -13.67 4.05
CA PRO A 112 -5.49 -14.38 2.78
C PRO A 112 -6.89 -14.88 2.43
N LEU A 113 -7.27 -14.80 1.15
CA LEU A 113 -8.60 -15.23 0.70
C LEU A 113 -8.77 -16.76 0.76
N ASN A 114 -7.69 -17.52 0.55
CA ASN A 114 -7.67 -18.98 0.56
C ASN A 114 -8.68 -19.61 -0.43
N GLN A 115 -8.74 -19.06 -1.65
CA GLN A 115 -9.61 -19.53 -2.74
C GLN A 115 -8.77 -19.82 -3.99
N GLU A 116 -9.28 -20.69 -4.85
CA GLU A 116 -8.64 -20.99 -6.14
C GLU A 116 -8.63 -19.74 -7.03
N GLY A 117 -7.49 -19.47 -7.67
CA GLY A 117 -7.25 -18.22 -8.42
C GLY A 117 -6.84 -17.03 -7.55
N TYR A 118 -6.83 -17.18 -6.23
CA TYR A 118 -6.49 -16.15 -5.25
C TYR A 118 -5.45 -16.64 -4.23
N GLU A 119 -4.55 -17.53 -4.64
CA GLU A 119 -3.63 -18.25 -3.75
C GLU A 119 -2.68 -17.31 -2.99
N THR A 120 -2.27 -16.22 -3.64
CA THR A 120 -1.40 -15.17 -3.07
C THR A 120 -2.15 -13.90 -2.68
N THR A 121 -3.48 -13.90 -2.83
CA THR A 121 -4.28 -12.69 -2.65
C THR A 121 -4.71 -12.52 -1.21
N TRP A 122 -4.43 -11.33 -0.68
CA TRP A 122 -4.91 -10.88 0.61
C TRP A 122 -6.01 -9.85 0.40
N GLY A 123 -7.04 -9.96 1.22
CA GLY A 123 -8.21 -9.11 1.10
C GLY A 123 -8.65 -8.52 2.43
N ALA A 124 -9.36 -7.41 2.34
CA ALA A 124 -10.11 -6.83 3.43
C ALA A 124 -11.42 -6.26 2.89
N THR A 125 -12.50 -6.41 3.66
CA THR A 125 -13.77 -5.75 3.39
C THR A 125 -14.04 -4.73 4.48
N THR A 126 -14.11 -3.46 4.09
CA THR A 126 -14.32 -2.31 4.97
C THR A 126 -15.75 -1.81 4.81
N MET A 127 -16.46 -1.67 5.91
CA MET A 127 -17.80 -1.08 5.90
C MET A 127 -17.68 0.44 5.76
N THR A 128 -18.29 1.01 4.73
CA THR A 128 -18.30 2.45 4.47
C THR A 128 -19.73 3.01 4.53
N ASP A 129 -19.91 4.30 4.22
CA ASP A 129 -21.22 4.92 4.07
C ASP A 129 -21.90 4.59 2.72
N GLY A 130 -21.23 3.89 1.82
CA GLY A 130 -21.72 3.56 0.48
C GLY A 130 -21.72 4.75 -0.48
N GLY A 131 -20.87 5.76 -0.24
CA GLY A 131 -20.67 6.88 -1.14
C GLY A 131 -20.17 6.47 -2.54
N ASN A 132 -20.24 7.40 -3.48
CA ASN A 132 -19.77 7.20 -4.86
C ASN A 132 -18.29 7.58 -5.06
N ASN A 133 -17.59 8.02 -4.02
CA ASN A 133 -16.15 8.28 -4.07
C ASN A 133 -15.47 7.45 -3.01
N VAL A 134 -14.29 6.93 -3.33
CA VAL A 134 -13.42 6.28 -2.36
C VAL A 134 -11.98 6.71 -2.59
N ASP A 135 -11.30 7.05 -1.51
CA ASP A 135 -9.87 7.21 -1.41
C ASP A 135 -9.37 6.12 -0.45
N TRP A 136 -8.33 5.38 -0.81
CA TRP A 136 -7.79 4.33 0.04
C TRP A 136 -6.29 4.14 -0.14
N TYR A 137 -5.65 3.62 0.90
CA TYR A 137 -4.22 3.34 0.89
C TYR A 137 -3.88 2.17 1.82
N LEU A 138 -2.74 1.54 1.55
CA LEU A 138 -2.22 0.40 2.32
C LEU A 138 -1.09 0.81 3.26
N GLN A 139 -1.05 0.13 4.40
CA GLN A 139 0.07 0.18 5.33
C GLN A 139 0.44 -1.25 5.75
N GLY A 140 1.72 -1.57 5.70
CA GLY A 140 2.28 -2.80 6.24
C GLY A 140 3.37 -2.48 7.26
N SER A 141 3.52 -3.32 8.28
CA SER A 141 4.60 -3.20 9.26
C SER A 141 5.29 -4.54 9.41
N ILE A 142 6.62 -4.50 9.52
CA ILE A 142 7.47 -5.66 9.73
C ILE A 142 8.40 -5.44 10.93
N ASP A 143 8.45 -6.42 11.81
CA ASP A 143 9.38 -6.48 12.93
C ASP A 143 10.74 -6.99 12.42
N SER A 144 11.81 -6.25 12.65
CA SER A 144 13.16 -6.65 12.23
C SER A 144 13.58 -7.99 12.82
N GLY A 145 13.14 -8.32 14.04
CA GLY A 145 13.43 -9.56 14.72
C GLY A 145 12.92 -10.79 13.96
N SER A 146 11.83 -10.64 13.19
CA SER A 146 11.30 -11.69 12.34
C SER A 146 12.25 -12.07 11.19
N LEU A 147 13.09 -11.13 10.76
CA LEU A 147 14.11 -11.31 9.73
C LEU A 147 15.50 -11.63 10.31
N GLY A 148 15.62 -11.78 11.64
CA GLY A 148 16.89 -11.95 12.33
C GLY A 148 17.73 -10.66 12.40
N LEU A 149 17.06 -9.50 12.37
CA LEU A 149 17.65 -8.16 12.36
C LEU A 149 17.25 -7.39 13.62
N ASP A 150 17.97 -6.31 13.93
CA ASP A 150 17.84 -5.55 15.20
C ASP A 150 17.70 -4.04 14.94
N PHE A 151 16.71 -3.66 14.14
CA PHE A 151 16.38 -2.25 13.82
C PHE A 151 14.95 -1.85 14.24
N GLY A 152 14.26 -2.70 15.01
CA GLY A 152 12.92 -2.39 15.53
C GLY A 152 11.80 -2.65 14.52
N GLN A 153 10.75 -1.84 14.56
CA GLN A 153 9.59 -1.95 13.68
C GLN A 153 9.77 -1.05 12.46
N MET A 154 9.66 -1.61 11.26
CA MET A 154 9.62 -0.83 10.02
C MET A 154 8.21 -0.83 9.45
N THR A 155 7.62 0.36 9.35
CA THR A 155 6.34 0.54 8.64
C THR A 155 6.60 1.01 7.23
N VAL A 156 5.96 0.37 6.27
CA VAL A 156 5.88 0.79 4.87
C VAL A 156 4.44 1.22 4.61
N SER A 157 4.26 2.50 4.31
CA SER A 157 2.93 3.08 4.18
C SER A 157 2.82 3.87 2.89
N GLN A 158 1.78 3.56 2.11
CA GLN A 158 1.16 4.57 1.26
C GLN A 158 0.58 5.69 2.14
N ALA A 159 0.15 6.80 1.55
CA ALA A 159 -0.31 7.94 2.34
C ALA A 159 -1.52 8.65 1.72
N PRO A 160 -2.28 9.42 2.51
CA PRO A 160 -3.21 10.41 1.97
C PRO A 160 -2.51 11.38 1.02
N HIS A 161 -3.22 11.87 0.01
CA HIS A 161 -2.75 12.90 -0.92
C HIS A 161 -3.24 14.26 -0.45
N ASN A 162 -2.32 15.18 -0.14
CA ASN A 162 -2.64 16.57 0.22
C ASN A 162 -3.04 17.37 -1.02
N VAL A 163 -4.12 16.95 -1.69
CA VAL A 163 -4.58 17.43 -3.02
C VAL A 163 -4.74 18.94 -3.11
N ASN A 164 -5.05 19.60 -1.99
CA ASN A 164 -5.26 21.04 -1.92
C ASN A 164 -3.99 21.83 -1.57
N ASN A 165 -2.82 21.18 -1.46
CA ASN A 165 -1.53 21.79 -1.15
C ASN A 165 -1.61 22.68 0.12
N VAL A 166 -2.31 22.18 1.15
CA VAL A 166 -2.58 22.93 2.39
C VAL A 166 -1.36 22.88 3.30
N TRP A 167 -1.03 24.02 3.91
CA TRP A 167 0.06 24.16 4.86
C TRP A 167 -0.38 24.87 6.16
N PRO A 168 -0.10 24.30 7.35
CA PRO A 168 0.28 22.90 7.56
C PRO A 168 -0.88 21.95 7.17
N PRO A 169 -0.61 20.71 6.70
CA PRO A 169 -1.65 19.73 6.48
C PRO A 169 -2.38 19.40 7.79
N SER A 170 -3.67 19.12 7.69
CA SER A 170 -4.46 18.60 8.83
C SER A 170 -4.09 17.15 9.12
N ASP A 171 -4.34 16.68 10.34
CA ASP A 171 -3.92 15.34 10.78
C ASP A 171 -4.45 14.20 9.89
N ASN A 172 -5.67 14.34 9.35
CA ASN A 172 -6.27 13.37 8.43
C ASN A 172 -5.54 13.26 7.08
N LEU A 173 -4.65 14.19 6.75
CA LEU A 173 -3.85 14.13 5.53
C LEU A 173 -2.48 13.49 5.77
N TYR A 174 -2.17 13.04 6.98
CA TYR A 174 -0.90 12.39 7.28
C TYR A 174 -1.07 10.89 7.44
N ALA A 175 -0.17 10.10 6.83
CA ALA A 175 0.06 8.72 7.24
C ALA A 175 1.08 8.67 8.39
N THR A 176 0.82 7.85 9.39
CA THR A 176 1.78 7.55 10.45
C THR A 176 2.77 6.51 9.95
N LEU A 177 4.04 6.89 9.83
CA LEU A 177 5.13 6.03 9.39
C LEU A 177 5.87 5.38 10.56
N VAL A 178 5.86 6.02 11.73
CA VAL A 178 6.47 5.47 12.93
C VAL A 178 5.59 5.85 14.12
N SER A 179 5.33 4.88 15.00
CA SER A 179 4.77 5.12 16.33
C SER A 179 5.84 4.76 17.34
N ASP A 180 6.33 5.77 18.05
CA ASP A 180 7.49 5.65 18.92
C ASP A 180 7.03 5.53 20.38
N PRO A 181 7.65 4.66 21.21
CA PRO A 181 7.28 4.53 22.61
C PRO A 181 7.39 5.86 23.37
N THR A 182 6.51 6.08 24.34
CA THR A 182 6.64 7.26 25.20
C THR A 182 7.64 7.02 26.33
N GLY A 183 8.58 7.95 26.52
CA GLY A 183 9.49 8.02 27.66
C GLY A 183 10.69 7.06 27.54
N ASP A 184 11.00 6.61 26.34
CA ASP A 184 12.20 5.85 25.99
C ASP A 184 13.38 6.74 25.58
N ASN A 185 13.14 8.05 25.43
CA ASN A 185 14.20 9.03 25.31
C ASN A 185 15.26 8.91 26.43
N VAL A 186 16.51 9.21 26.08
CA VAL A 186 17.68 8.99 26.97
C VAL A 186 17.57 9.75 28.29
N ALA A 187 16.85 10.87 28.30
CA ALA A 187 16.63 11.70 29.49
C ALA A 187 15.44 11.25 30.39
N GLY A 188 14.61 10.30 29.95
CA GLY A 188 13.49 9.73 30.72
C GLY A 188 12.39 10.75 31.08
N GLY A 189 12.16 11.74 30.23
CA GLY A 189 11.21 12.84 30.45
C GLY A 189 10.55 13.29 29.16
N SER A 190 9.41 13.99 29.24
CA SER A 190 8.55 14.23 28.06
C SER A 190 9.11 15.25 27.04
N GLY A 191 10.18 15.98 27.38
CA GLY A 191 10.84 16.88 26.45
C GLY A 191 11.71 16.10 25.46
N GLN A 192 11.62 16.43 24.17
CA GLN A 192 12.43 15.84 23.09
C GLN A 192 12.22 14.35 22.82
N ASP A 193 11.29 13.73 23.57
CA ASP A 193 10.74 12.38 23.39
C ASP A 193 9.86 12.37 22.14
N ILE A 194 10.33 11.73 21.07
CA ILE A 194 9.61 11.56 19.82
C ILE A 194 8.53 10.51 20.05
N ILE A 195 7.34 10.70 19.48
CA ILE A 195 6.22 9.76 19.65
C ILE A 195 5.62 9.31 18.32
N ASN A 196 5.92 10.04 17.25
CA ASN A 196 5.57 9.62 15.91
C ASN A 196 6.38 10.35 14.85
N LEU A 197 6.49 9.68 13.71
CA LEU A 197 6.89 10.28 12.45
C LEU A 197 5.76 10.09 11.45
N ARG A 198 5.36 11.17 10.78
CA ARG A 198 4.23 11.17 9.86
C ARG A 198 4.60 11.89 8.57
N ALA A 199 4.04 11.46 7.45
CA ALA A 199 4.27 12.13 6.17
C ALA A 199 3.06 12.08 5.23
N THR A 200 3.08 13.01 4.28
CA THR A 200 2.17 13.07 3.13
C THR A 200 2.87 13.78 1.98
N TYR A 201 2.24 13.76 0.83
CA TYR A 201 2.75 14.33 -0.40
C TYR A 201 1.66 15.14 -1.11
N PHE A 202 2.11 16.06 -1.94
CA PHE A 202 1.28 16.69 -2.96
C PHE A 202 1.93 16.38 -4.31
N ALA A 203 1.17 15.77 -5.20
CA ALA A 203 1.51 15.65 -6.61
C ALA A 203 0.89 16.82 -7.39
N GLY A 204 1.71 17.58 -8.11
CA GLY A 204 1.28 18.70 -8.93
C GLY A 204 0.64 18.28 -10.26
N ASP A 205 0.14 19.27 -11.02
CA ASP A 205 -0.49 19.06 -12.35
C ASP A 205 0.55 18.97 -13.49
N THR A 206 1.85 19.06 -13.15
CA THR A 206 2.92 18.93 -14.13
C THR A 206 3.32 17.47 -14.30
N SER A 207 3.68 17.07 -15.52
CA SER A 207 4.31 15.76 -15.79
C SER A 207 5.74 15.66 -15.24
N THR A 208 6.15 16.58 -14.36
CA THR A 208 7.48 16.71 -13.77
C THR A 208 7.34 16.92 -12.28
N VAL A 209 8.31 16.43 -11.50
CA VAL A 209 8.35 16.53 -10.02
C VAL A 209 8.51 17.97 -9.48
N SER A 210 8.59 18.97 -10.36
CA SER A 210 8.86 20.37 -10.02
C SER A 210 7.80 21.02 -9.15
N ASP A 211 6.55 20.55 -9.24
CA ASP A 211 5.43 21.08 -8.47
C ASP A 211 5.06 20.18 -7.29
N ASP A 212 5.72 19.02 -7.17
CA ASP A 212 5.47 18.05 -6.12
C ASP A 212 6.07 18.53 -4.81
N LYS A 213 5.42 18.18 -3.70
CA LYS A 213 5.90 18.53 -2.36
C LYS A 213 5.88 17.33 -1.43
N LEU A 214 6.89 17.29 -0.57
CA LEU A 214 6.93 16.43 0.61
C LEU A 214 6.48 17.23 1.82
N TYR A 215 5.69 16.60 2.69
CA TYR A 215 5.34 17.10 4.00
C TYR A 215 5.71 16.05 5.03
N ALA A 216 6.54 16.43 5.99
CA ALA A 216 6.92 15.56 7.10
C ALA A 216 6.57 16.22 8.44
N SER A 217 6.23 15.40 9.42
CA SER A 217 5.89 15.82 10.78
C SER A 217 6.52 14.88 11.79
N MET A 218 7.30 15.43 12.71
CA MET A 218 7.80 14.72 13.88
C MET A 218 7.03 15.20 15.11
N GLY A 219 6.28 14.29 15.73
CA GLY A 219 5.52 14.56 16.94
C GLY A 219 6.35 14.30 18.19
N LEU A 220 6.28 15.20 19.17
CA LEU A 220 6.95 15.07 20.47
C LEU A 220 5.93 14.87 21.61
N ASN A 221 6.36 14.20 22.68
CA ASN A 221 5.60 14.00 23.91
C ASN A 221 5.51 15.28 24.77
N GLY A 222 5.08 16.39 24.17
CA GLY A 222 5.09 17.69 24.81
C GLY A 222 5.14 18.79 23.76
N SER A 223 5.39 20.02 24.20
CA SER A 223 5.48 21.14 23.26
C SER A 223 6.72 21.00 22.37
N CYS A 224 6.51 21.03 21.06
CA CYS A 224 7.56 21.34 20.11
C CYS A 224 7.72 22.88 20.02
N CYS A 225 8.87 23.40 19.65
CA CYS A 225 10.18 22.77 19.83
C CYS A 225 10.93 23.67 20.79
N ASP A 226 11.38 23.10 21.90
CA ASP A 226 12.18 23.83 22.87
C ASP A 226 13.56 24.06 22.25
N ASP A 227 13.88 25.30 21.93
CA ASP A 227 15.17 25.72 21.39
C ASP A 227 16.29 25.61 22.44
N GLY A 228 15.93 25.37 23.71
CA GLY A 228 16.84 25.36 24.84
C GLY A 228 17.13 26.76 25.37
N SER A 229 18.25 26.89 26.07
CA SER A 229 18.63 28.17 26.68
C SER A 229 19.44 29.06 25.73
N PHE A 230 19.44 30.38 25.98
CA PHE A 230 20.20 31.35 25.18
C PHE A 230 21.69 31.03 25.04
N PHE A 231 22.28 30.35 26.04
CA PHE A 231 23.69 29.93 26.07
C PHE A 231 23.88 28.40 25.97
N GLY A 232 22.83 27.67 25.64
CA GLY A 232 22.83 26.22 25.61
C GLY A 232 22.47 25.56 26.96
N PRO A 233 22.26 24.23 26.98
CA PRO A 233 22.19 23.39 25.78
C PRO A 233 21.04 23.81 24.86
N TRP A 234 21.26 23.66 23.56
CA TRP A 234 20.33 23.93 22.47
C TRP A 234 19.84 22.60 21.94
N ASN A 235 18.54 22.44 21.78
CA ASN A 235 18.01 21.22 21.18
C ASN A 235 17.98 21.38 19.66
N LEU A 236 18.43 20.34 18.95
CA LEU A 236 18.41 20.25 17.51
C LEU A 236 17.56 19.06 17.10
N TYR A 237 16.81 19.23 16.02
CA TYR A 237 15.81 18.29 15.55
C TYR A 237 16.06 18.03 14.07
N SER A 238 15.91 16.79 13.62
CA SER A 238 16.08 16.43 12.22
C SER A 238 15.05 15.40 11.82
N ILE A 239 14.40 15.63 10.68
CA ILE A 239 13.74 14.56 9.92
C ILE A 239 14.68 14.21 8.77
N ALA A 240 15.43 13.13 8.93
CA ALA A 240 16.31 12.61 7.89
C ALA A 240 15.48 11.94 6.79
N ILE A 241 15.91 12.09 5.54
CA ILE A 241 15.26 11.61 4.32
C ILE A 241 16.33 10.91 3.49
N VAL A 242 16.06 9.68 3.09
CA VAL A 242 17.02 8.87 2.32
C VAL A 242 16.35 8.20 1.14
N ASN A 243 17.04 8.21 0.00
CA ASN A 243 16.76 7.31 -1.10
C ASN A 243 17.46 5.98 -0.84
N PRO A 244 16.73 4.87 -0.63
CA PRO A 244 17.39 3.61 -0.38
C PRO A 244 18.16 3.08 -1.60
N ASP A 245 17.80 3.51 -2.81
CA ASP A 245 18.47 3.18 -4.06
C ASP A 245 19.71 4.04 -4.38
N ALA A 246 20.00 5.08 -3.58
CA ALA A 246 21.18 5.91 -3.83
C ALA A 246 22.46 5.06 -3.76
N GLU A 247 23.32 5.15 -4.78
CA GLU A 247 24.63 4.48 -4.74
C GLU A 247 25.55 5.11 -3.69
N ASN A 248 25.48 6.44 -3.55
CA ASN A 248 26.27 7.19 -2.59
C ASN A 248 25.63 7.15 -1.19
N PRO A 249 26.44 7.11 -0.12
CA PRO A 249 25.94 7.17 1.25
C PRO A 249 25.63 8.61 1.65
N VAL A 250 24.56 9.14 1.07
CA VAL A 250 24.07 10.50 1.30
C VAL A 250 22.73 10.47 2.03
N ALA A 251 22.54 11.42 2.95
CA ALA A 251 21.27 11.69 3.60
C ALA A 251 20.87 13.15 3.38
N TYR A 252 19.56 13.38 3.32
CA TYR A 252 18.97 14.71 3.27
C TYR A 252 18.23 14.94 4.57
N SER A 253 18.04 16.18 5.00
CA SER A 253 17.36 16.44 6.26
C SER A 253 16.60 17.75 6.25
N TYR A 254 15.37 17.70 6.76
CA TYR A 254 14.73 18.87 7.33
C TYR A 254 15.27 19.06 8.75
N ALA A 255 16.33 19.86 8.88
CA ALA A 255 16.93 20.16 10.16
C ALA A 255 16.36 21.45 10.73
N TYR A 256 16.04 21.42 12.02
CA TYR A 256 15.61 22.57 12.79
C TYR A 256 16.53 22.75 14.00
N GLY A 257 17.02 23.98 14.16
CA GLY A 257 17.71 24.45 15.34
C GLY A 257 17.63 25.96 15.38
N ASN A 258 17.51 26.54 16.56
CA ASN A 258 17.45 27.99 16.74
C ASN A 258 18.32 28.40 17.93
N GLY A 259 19.59 28.01 17.83
CA GLY A 259 20.57 28.12 18.91
C GLY A 259 21.88 28.75 18.44
N GLY A 260 22.85 28.85 19.34
CA GLY A 260 24.21 29.30 19.01
C GLY A 260 24.23 30.66 18.32
N PHE A 261 23.40 31.62 18.76
CA PHE A 261 23.35 32.98 18.21
C PHE A 261 22.90 33.05 16.74
N GLY A 262 22.01 32.13 16.35
CA GLY A 262 21.47 32.04 14.98
C GLY A 262 22.43 31.37 14.00
N GLN A 263 23.53 30.78 14.50
CA GLN A 263 24.43 29.99 13.68
C GLN A 263 23.95 28.55 13.50
N LEU A 264 23.09 28.08 14.41
CA LEU A 264 22.25 26.89 14.23
C LEU A 264 20.88 27.40 13.79
N TYR A 265 20.53 27.14 12.52
CA TYR A 265 19.30 27.64 11.91
C TYR A 265 18.63 26.54 11.07
N PRO A 266 17.31 26.64 10.84
CA PRO A 266 16.59 25.64 10.07
C PRO A 266 16.90 25.73 8.58
N ALA A 267 17.17 24.60 7.94
CA ALA A 267 17.36 24.50 6.49
C ALA A 267 17.20 23.05 6.00
N ILE A 268 17.20 22.86 4.68
CA ILE A 268 17.40 21.56 4.06
C ILE A 268 18.89 21.32 3.95
N TYR A 269 19.38 20.27 4.61
CA TYR A 269 20.78 19.88 4.57
C TYR A 269 20.99 18.65 3.71
N LYS A 270 22.09 18.65 2.97
CA LYS A 270 22.71 17.45 2.40
C LYS A 270 23.86 17.03 3.30
N ILE A 271 23.94 15.74 3.59
CA ILE A 271 24.91 15.17 4.51
C ILE A 271 25.57 13.98 3.81
N ASP A 272 26.84 14.13 3.49
CA ASP A 272 27.67 13.11 2.85
C ASP A 272 28.55 12.44 3.91
N GLY A 273 28.64 11.12 3.87
CA GLY A 273 29.50 10.39 4.79
C GLY A 273 30.31 9.30 4.12
N ASP A 274 31.11 8.62 4.91
CA ASP A 274 31.91 7.49 4.47
C ASP A 274 31.54 6.27 5.33
N LEU A 275 30.88 5.29 4.70
CA LEU A 275 30.46 4.05 5.34
C LEU A 275 31.64 3.26 5.93
N THR A 276 32.87 3.46 5.44
CA THR A 276 34.04 2.74 5.93
C THR A 276 34.59 3.31 7.24
N THR A 277 34.44 4.62 7.45
CA THR A 277 34.92 5.32 8.65
C THR A 277 33.79 5.57 9.64
N GLY A 278 32.54 5.61 9.18
CA GLY A 278 31.39 6.04 9.97
C GLY A 278 31.34 7.55 10.20
N GLU A 279 32.18 8.32 9.51
CA GLU A 279 32.29 9.78 9.67
C GLU A 279 31.58 10.51 8.53
N VAL A 280 30.98 11.67 8.83
CA VAL A 280 30.51 12.62 7.83
C VAL A 280 31.71 13.20 7.09
N GLY A 281 31.76 12.96 5.78
CA GLY A 281 32.74 13.52 4.85
C GLY A 281 32.45 14.99 4.54
N GLY A 282 31.20 15.42 4.67
CA GLY A 282 30.78 16.82 4.56
C GLY A 282 29.28 17.03 4.81
N PHE A 283 28.88 18.24 5.16
CA PHE A 283 27.48 18.66 5.17
C PHE A 283 27.37 20.06 4.56
N GLU A 284 26.28 20.32 3.85
CA GLU A 284 26.00 21.63 3.28
C GLU A 284 24.51 21.96 3.32
N VAL A 285 24.21 23.26 3.28
CA VAL A 285 22.85 23.73 3.09
C VAL A 285 22.51 23.55 1.62
N LEU A 286 21.63 22.59 1.35
CA LEU A 286 21.10 22.36 0.01
C LEU A 286 20.13 23.48 -0.38
N SER A 287 19.28 23.90 0.57
CA SER A 287 18.32 24.97 0.34
C SER A 287 17.77 25.53 1.66
N GLU A 288 17.55 26.84 1.69
CA GLU A 288 16.76 27.52 2.72
C GLU A 288 15.28 27.65 2.32
N ASN A 289 14.92 27.23 1.10
CA ASN A 289 13.57 27.34 0.56
C ASN A 289 12.71 26.15 1.01
N PHE A 290 12.25 26.22 2.26
CA PHE A 290 11.31 25.27 2.85
C PHE A 290 10.45 25.98 3.90
N ASP A 291 9.24 25.48 4.11
CA ASP A 291 8.34 25.99 5.15
C ASP A 291 8.40 25.03 6.36
N TYR A 292 8.38 25.59 7.56
CA TYR A 292 8.31 24.79 8.79
C TYR A 292 7.45 25.47 9.87
N THR A 293 6.94 24.68 10.80
CA THR A 293 6.25 25.15 12.00
C THR A 293 6.61 24.27 13.19
N THR A 294 6.80 24.90 14.33
CA THR A 294 7.02 24.26 15.63
C THR A 294 5.81 24.42 16.55
N GLY A 295 4.64 24.75 15.97
CA GLY A 295 3.42 24.98 16.73
C GLY A 295 2.88 23.70 17.39
N GLY A 296 2.48 23.81 18.65
CA GLY A 296 1.89 22.69 19.39
C GLY A 296 2.94 21.65 19.75
N ASN A 297 2.70 20.40 19.38
CA ASN A 297 3.56 19.26 19.74
C ASN A 297 4.37 18.72 18.54
N ASN A 298 4.33 19.39 17.38
CA ASN A 298 4.90 18.86 16.14
C ASN A 298 5.93 19.80 15.54
N LEU A 299 7.06 19.25 15.10
CA LEU A 299 7.90 19.87 14.08
C LEU A 299 7.37 19.42 12.73
N GLN A 300 6.72 20.32 12.00
CA GLN A 300 6.28 20.05 10.63
C GLN A 300 7.17 20.82 9.66
N ALA A 301 7.56 20.17 8.56
CA ALA A 301 8.33 20.78 7.48
C ALA A 301 7.80 20.35 6.12
N THR A 302 7.93 21.24 5.13
CA THR A 302 7.62 20.94 3.73
C THR A 302 8.57 21.66 2.78
N SER A 303 8.87 21.01 1.66
CA SER A 303 9.60 21.61 0.54
C SER A 303 9.04 21.12 -0.78
N LEU A 304 9.41 21.79 -1.87
CA LEU A 304 9.36 21.15 -3.17
C LEU A 304 10.22 19.88 -3.12
N LEU A 305 9.71 18.80 -3.71
CA LEU A 305 10.39 17.51 -3.74
C LEU A 305 11.62 17.58 -4.65
N ASP A 306 11.55 18.38 -5.72
CA ASP A 306 12.60 18.60 -6.70
C ASP A 306 13.93 19.11 -6.10
N ILE A 307 13.89 19.85 -4.99
CA ILE A 307 15.06 20.33 -4.26
C ILE A 307 15.94 19.16 -3.83
N ILE A 308 15.32 18.06 -3.40
CA ILE A 308 16.01 16.87 -2.89
C ILE A 308 16.27 15.90 -4.04
N VAL A 309 15.23 15.55 -4.81
CA VAL A 309 15.33 14.41 -5.75
C VAL A 309 16.10 14.70 -7.04
N ASN A 310 16.34 15.98 -7.36
CA ASN A 310 17.21 16.38 -8.49
C ASN A 310 18.65 16.66 -8.07
N ASP A 311 19.01 16.53 -6.79
CA ASP A 311 20.42 16.57 -6.41
C ASP A 311 21.17 15.41 -7.07
N GLY A 312 22.40 15.67 -7.52
CA GLY A 312 23.19 14.71 -8.30
C GLY A 312 23.49 13.41 -7.55
N ASP A 313 23.49 13.43 -6.21
CA ASP A 313 23.77 12.27 -5.37
C ASP A 313 22.50 11.55 -4.89
N TRP A 314 21.30 12.09 -5.16
CA TRP A 314 20.04 11.44 -4.81
C TRP A 314 19.85 10.09 -5.51
N GLY A 315 20.25 9.99 -6.78
CA GLY A 315 19.99 8.83 -7.64
C GLY A 315 18.73 9.00 -8.49
N ALA A 316 18.18 7.89 -9.01
CA ALA A 316 17.01 7.94 -9.88
C ALA A 316 15.73 8.34 -9.12
N TRP A 317 14.91 9.18 -9.76
CA TRP A 317 13.55 9.49 -9.33
C TRP A 317 12.55 9.37 -10.49
N PRO A 318 11.38 8.71 -10.30
CA PRO A 318 11.04 7.88 -9.15
C PRO A 318 12.07 6.76 -8.92
N ASN A 319 12.41 6.51 -7.66
CA ASN A 319 13.17 5.31 -7.29
C ASN A 319 12.25 4.09 -7.33
N SER A 320 12.74 2.90 -7.04
CA SER A 320 11.90 1.70 -7.14
C SER A 320 10.73 1.64 -6.16
N LEU A 321 10.79 2.41 -5.06
CA LEU A 321 9.71 2.45 -4.08
C LEU A 321 8.66 3.51 -4.45
N ASN A 322 8.95 4.37 -5.43
CA ASN A 322 8.26 5.64 -5.62
C ASN A 322 8.07 6.36 -4.26
N GLY A 323 9.14 6.39 -3.46
CA GLY A 323 9.02 6.58 -2.02
C GLY A 323 10.32 6.98 -1.33
N LEU A 324 10.24 7.24 -0.03
CA LEU A 324 11.33 7.78 0.79
C LEU A 324 11.43 7.02 2.12
N VAL A 325 12.65 6.88 2.64
CA VAL A 325 12.88 6.43 4.02
C VAL A 325 13.07 7.66 4.91
N LEU A 326 12.36 7.71 6.04
CA LEU A 326 12.43 8.81 6.99
C LEU A 326 12.82 8.33 8.39
N VAL A 327 13.59 9.15 9.10
CA VAL A 327 13.97 8.94 10.51
C VAL A 327 13.91 10.26 11.28
N GLY A 328 13.30 10.25 12.46
CA GLY A 328 13.33 11.38 13.38
C GLY A 328 14.54 11.30 14.31
N VAL A 329 15.23 12.41 14.53
CA VAL A 329 16.38 12.51 15.45
C VAL A 329 16.26 13.78 16.28
N SER A 330 16.47 13.68 17.58
CA SER A 330 16.58 14.82 18.50
C SER A 330 17.88 14.74 19.30
N VAL A 331 18.59 15.86 19.41
CA VAL A 331 19.84 15.95 20.18
C VAL A 331 19.87 17.22 21.04
N SER A 332 20.68 17.21 22.09
CA SER A 332 21.05 18.40 22.86
C SER A 332 22.51 18.73 22.57
N ALA A 333 22.78 19.97 22.17
CA ALA A 333 24.12 20.47 21.91
C ALA A 333 24.48 21.63 22.86
N GLY A 334 25.65 21.60 23.46
CA GLY A 334 26.11 22.63 24.39
C GLY A 334 27.63 22.73 24.47
N LEU A 335 28.10 23.47 25.47
CA LEU A 335 29.52 23.62 25.77
C LEU A 335 29.82 23.01 27.14
N ASN A 336 30.88 22.21 27.22
CA ASN A 336 31.46 21.73 28.47
C ASN A 336 32.84 22.39 28.65
N GLY A 337 32.85 23.57 29.27
CA GLY A 337 34.04 24.41 29.34
C GLY A 337 34.40 24.99 27.97
N LEU A 338 35.55 24.60 27.42
CA LEU A 338 36.00 24.99 26.08
C LEU A 338 35.64 23.96 25.00
N ASP A 339 35.22 22.77 25.41
CA ASP A 339 34.86 21.69 24.51
C ASP A 339 33.35 21.71 24.22
N ILE A 340 32.95 21.10 23.11
CA ILE A 340 31.54 20.89 22.78
C ILE A 340 31.03 19.64 23.50
N ALA A 341 29.74 19.63 23.82
CA ALA A 341 29.04 18.46 24.33
C ALA A 341 27.78 18.26 23.49
N ILE A 342 27.58 17.04 22.97
CA ILE A 342 26.41 16.68 22.19
C ILE A 342 25.91 15.33 22.68
N ASP A 343 24.62 15.26 22.97
CA ASP A 343 23.96 14.08 23.48
C ASP A 343 22.77 13.76 22.58
N LEU A 344 22.73 12.54 22.03
CA LEU A 344 21.52 12.01 21.40
C LEU A 344 20.45 11.91 22.49
N LEU A 345 19.33 12.61 22.28
CA LEU A 345 18.20 12.58 23.20
C LEU A 345 17.23 11.48 22.77
N ASP A 346 16.93 11.43 21.47
CA ASP A 346 15.98 10.47 20.94
C ASP A 346 16.14 10.21 19.43
N THR A 347 15.66 9.05 18.98
CA THR A 347 15.60 8.67 17.57
C THR A 347 14.48 7.68 17.32
N THR A 348 13.78 7.82 16.21
CA THR A 348 12.75 6.87 15.81
C THR A 348 13.34 5.64 15.13
N ASP A 349 12.58 4.55 15.09
CA ASP A 349 12.71 3.49 14.09
C ASP A 349 12.54 4.07 12.65
N PRO A 350 12.97 3.35 11.60
CA PRO A 350 12.80 3.79 10.20
C PRO A 350 11.36 3.66 9.70
N GLY A 351 10.85 4.72 9.09
CA GLY A 351 9.55 4.72 8.40
C GLY A 351 9.70 4.88 6.89
N VAL A 352 8.94 4.11 6.09
CA VAL A 352 8.96 4.20 4.63
C VAL A 352 7.65 4.80 4.12
N LEU A 353 7.76 5.92 3.43
CA LEU A 353 6.67 6.56 2.70
C LEU A 353 6.66 6.09 1.24
N VAL A 354 5.55 5.56 0.77
CA VAL A 354 5.25 5.36 -0.65
C VAL A 354 4.28 6.46 -1.07
N MET A 355 4.65 7.28 -2.06
CA MET A 355 3.84 8.43 -2.48
C MET A 355 2.72 7.99 -3.43
N SER A 356 1.75 7.26 -2.90
CA SER A 356 0.58 6.76 -3.63
C SER A 356 -0.66 6.80 -2.77
N THR A 357 -1.79 7.07 -3.40
CA THR A 357 -3.15 6.97 -2.85
C THR A 357 -4.03 6.47 -3.99
N GLN A 358 -4.91 5.51 -3.70
CA GLN A 358 -5.82 4.99 -4.71
C GLN A 358 -7.14 5.76 -4.59
N THR A 359 -7.67 6.22 -5.72
CA THR A 359 -8.90 7.03 -5.75
C THR A 359 -9.81 6.58 -6.88
N GLN A 360 -11.12 6.52 -6.62
CA GLN A 360 -12.13 6.25 -7.63
C GLN A 360 -13.38 7.10 -7.41
N TYR A 361 -13.82 7.76 -8.48
CA TYR A 361 -15.02 8.59 -8.52
C TYR A 361 -16.07 7.97 -9.43
N GLY A 362 -17.18 7.55 -8.84
CA GLY A 362 -18.27 6.89 -9.55
C GLY A 362 -17.99 5.42 -9.82
N ASN A 363 -18.83 4.84 -10.68
CA ASN A 363 -18.72 3.46 -11.10
C ASN A 363 -19.27 3.27 -12.51
N THR A 364 -18.51 2.59 -13.36
CA THR A 364 -18.91 2.11 -14.67
C THR A 364 -19.25 0.63 -14.54
N PRO A 365 -20.50 0.21 -14.80
CA PRO A 365 -20.87 -1.20 -14.67
C PRO A 365 -19.97 -2.11 -15.50
N PRO A 366 -19.61 -3.30 -14.99
CA PRO A 366 -18.79 -4.26 -15.71
C PRO A 366 -19.52 -4.83 -16.92
N VAL A 367 -18.80 -5.56 -17.76
CA VAL A 367 -19.33 -6.24 -18.94
C VAL A 367 -18.87 -7.70 -18.94
N LEU A 368 -19.81 -8.60 -19.20
CA LEU A 368 -19.52 -10.00 -19.53
C LEU A 368 -19.51 -10.20 -21.04
N SER A 369 -18.49 -10.87 -21.57
CA SER A 369 -18.40 -11.21 -22.99
C SER A 369 -17.79 -12.58 -23.22
N ASP A 370 -17.89 -13.05 -24.47
CA ASP A 370 -17.20 -14.24 -24.97
C ASP A 370 -17.37 -15.48 -24.09
N ALA A 371 -18.60 -15.71 -23.61
CA ALA A 371 -18.92 -16.93 -22.90
C ALA A 371 -18.82 -18.14 -23.83
N VAL A 372 -18.06 -19.15 -23.41
CA VAL A 372 -17.79 -20.36 -24.20
C VAL A 372 -17.89 -21.59 -23.31
N PHE A 373 -18.56 -22.63 -23.79
CA PHE A 373 -18.58 -23.95 -23.18
C PHE A 373 -17.84 -24.96 -24.06
N SER A 374 -16.99 -25.78 -23.44
CA SER A 374 -16.27 -26.88 -24.08
C SER A 374 -16.81 -28.22 -23.57
N ALA A 375 -17.63 -28.89 -24.38
CA ALA A 375 -18.21 -30.19 -24.02
C ALA A 375 -17.17 -31.30 -23.83
N ASP A 376 -15.99 -31.19 -24.47
CA ASP A 376 -14.90 -32.16 -24.34
C ASP A 376 -14.23 -32.10 -22.96
N THR A 377 -14.15 -30.92 -22.36
CA THR A 377 -13.48 -30.69 -21.07
C THR A 377 -14.46 -30.48 -19.91
N GLY A 378 -15.72 -30.16 -20.23
CA GLY A 378 -16.74 -29.74 -19.28
C GLY A 378 -16.46 -28.36 -18.66
N GLU A 379 -15.61 -27.55 -19.29
CA GLU A 379 -15.24 -26.23 -18.80
C GLU A 379 -16.09 -25.15 -19.48
N LEU A 380 -16.65 -24.25 -18.67
CA LEU A 380 -17.25 -23.01 -19.13
C LEU A 380 -16.33 -21.84 -18.77
N SER A 381 -16.17 -20.90 -19.69
CA SER A 381 -15.45 -19.65 -19.46
C SER A 381 -16.26 -18.43 -19.87
N VAL A 382 -15.98 -17.29 -19.24
CA VAL A 382 -16.54 -15.97 -19.59
C VAL A 382 -15.51 -14.89 -19.29
N ILE A 383 -15.48 -13.82 -20.09
CA ILE A 383 -14.62 -12.67 -19.84
C ILE A 383 -15.41 -11.63 -19.05
N TYR A 384 -14.89 -11.26 -17.88
CA TYR A 384 -15.34 -10.11 -17.09
C TYR A 384 -14.41 -8.94 -17.34
N THR A 385 -14.95 -7.80 -17.77
CA THR A 385 -14.19 -6.57 -17.97
C THR A 385 -14.84 -5.43 -17.20
N ASP A 386 -14.03 -4.68 -16.45
CA ASP A 386 -14.48 -3.50 -15.71
C ASP A 386 -13.62 -2.29 -16.06
N ALA A 387 -14.23 -1.23 -16.57
CA ALA A 387 -13.51 -0.05 -17.08
C ALA A 387 -12.79 0.74 -15.98
N ASP A 388 -13.26 0.67 -14.74
CA ASP A 388 -12.65 1.29 -13.57
C ASP A 388 -11.68 0.32 -12.85
N ASN A 389 -11.44 -0.85 -13.45
CA ASN A 389 -10.60 -1.92 -12.92
C ASN A 389 -11.13 -2.52 -11.60
N ASN A 390 -12.45 -2.46 -11.36
CA ASN A 390 -13.04 -3.04 -10.16
C ASN A 390 -12.99 -4.58 -10.20
N LEU A 391 -12.65 -5.18 -9.06
CA LEU A 391 -12.76 -6.63 -8.86
C LEU A 391 -14.22 -7.09 -8.83
N ALA A 392 -14.45 -8.32 -9.29
CA ALA A 392 -15.73 -8.99 -9.13
C ALA A 392 -15.86 -9.52 -7.69
N VAL A 393 -16.71 -8.88 -6.87
CA VAL A 393 -17.01 -9.28 -5.49
C VAL A 393 -17.82 -10.58 -5.46
N SER A 394 -18.64 -10.82 -6.49
CA SER A 394 -19.23 -12.13 -6.76
C SER A 394 -19.06 -12.49 -8.23
N HIS A 395 -18.86 -13.78 -8.50
CA HIS A 395 -18.57 -14.32 -9.83
C HIS A 395 -19.12 -15.75 -9.92
N ASP A 396 -20.44 -15.85 -9.78
CA ASP A 396 -21.16 -17.11 -9.69
C ASP A 396 -21.80 -17.47 -11.02
N MET A 397 -21.96 -18.77 -11.26
CA MET A 397 -22.72 -19.32 -12.38
C MET A 397 -23.77 -20.28 -11.87
N PHE A 398 -24.96 -20.21 -12.44
CA PHE A 398 -26.10 -21.04 -12.10
C PHE A 398 -26.53 -21.88 -13.30
N ILE A 399 -26.76 -23.17 -13.08
CA ILE A 399 -27.35 -24.09 -14.06
C ILE A 399 -28.42 -24.90 -13.33
N ASP A 400 -29.69 -24.67 -13.68
CA ASP A 400 -30.85 -25.19 -12.95
C ASP A 400 -30.76 -24.88 -11.43
N ASP A 401 -30.63 -25.93 -10.59
CA ASP A 401 -30.49 -25.82 -9.13
C ASP A 401 -29.02 -25.82 -8.65
N MET A 402 -28.05 -25.89 -9.56
CA MET A 402 -26.62 -25.93 -9.24
C MET A 402 -25.98 -24.54 -9.32
N ALA A 403 -25.08 -24.25 -8.38
CA ALA A 403 -24.28 -23.03 -8.35
C ALA A 403 -22.80 -23.37 -8.36
N PHE A 404 -22.04 -22.67 -9.19
CA PHE A 404 -20.60 -22.81 -9.35
C PHE A 404 -19.95 -21.44 -9.13
N VAL A 405 -18.91 -21.38 -8.29
CA VAL A 405 -18.06 -20.20 -8.18
C VAL A 405 -17.04 -20.28 -9.31
N MET A 406 -16.96 -19.24 -10.15
CA MET A 406 -15.97 -19.19 -11.23
C MET A 406 -14.61 -18.70 -10.72
N VAL A 407 -13.53 -19.20 -11.30
CA VAL A 407 -12.14 -18.92 -10.90
C VAL A 407 -11.51 -17.94 -11.88
N PRO A 408 -10.93 -16.81 -11.43
CA PRO A 408 -10.26 -15.85 -12.32
C PRO A 408 -8.91 -16.38 -12.81
N SER A 409 -8.52 -15.98 -14.03
CA SER A 409 -7.18 -16.24 -14.56
C SER A 409 -6.14 -15.17 -14.19
N SER A 410 -6.58 -13.99 -13.73
CA SER A 410 -5.74 -12.84 -13.36
C SER A 410 -6.55 -11.82 -12.57
N HIS A 411 -5.91 -10.73 -12.13
CA HIS A 411 -6.54 -9.66 -11.33
C HIS A 411 -6.49 -8.28 -12.00
N THR A 412 -6.31 -8.23 -13.33
CA THR A 412 -6.32 -6.98 -14.12
C THR A 412 -7.65 -6.85 -14.88
N TYR A 413 -8.68 -6.33 -14.19
CA TYR A 413 -10.06 -6.31 -14.66
C TYR A 413 -10.33 -5.34 -15.82
N SER A 414 -9.53 -4.29 -15.95
CA SER A 414 -9.62 -3.31 -17.06
C SER A 414 -9.20 -3.86 -18.41
N GLU A 415 -8.40 -4.93 -18.44
CA GLU A 415 -7.99 -5.61 -19.68
C GLU A 415 -8.88 -6.81 -20.04
N GLY A 416 -9.81 -7.17 -19.15
CA GLY A 416 -10.66 -8.35 -19.26
C GLY A 416 -10.00 -9.59 -18.64
N VAL A 417 -10.67 -10.16 -17.64
CA VAL A 417 -10.25 -11.40 -16.96
C VAL A 417 -11.16 -12.54 -17.38
N THR A 418 -10.56 -13.66 -17.79
CA THR A 418 -11.29 -14.89 -18.02
C THR A 418 -11.59 -15.56 -16.68
N PHE A 419 -12.86 -15.77 -16.40
CA PHE A 419 -13.33 -16.60 -15.31
C PHE A 419 -13.73 -17.98 -15.85
N THR A 420 -13.37 -19.05 -15.15
CA THR A 420 -13.65 -20.43 -15.57
C THR A 420 -14.32 -21.26 -14.48
N ALA A 421 -15.12 -22.24 -14.88
CA ALA A 421 -15.66 -23.24 -13.97
C ALA A 421 -15.82 -24.58 -14.68
N ASN A 422 -15.48 -25.68 -14.01
CA ASN A 422 -15.76 -27.02 -14.51
C ASN A 422 -17.15 -27.47 -14.08
N ILE A 423 -18.04 -27.60 -15.06
CA ILE A 423 -19.44 -28.03 -14.89
C ILE A 423 -19.69 -29.46 -15.39
N GLY A 424 -18.68 -30.10 -15.99
CA GLY A 424 -18.85 -31.40 -16.62
C GLY A 424 -19.74 -31.33 -17.87
N GLY A 425 -20.53 -32.38 -18.11
CA GLY A 425 -21.38 -32.51 -19.31
C GLY A 425 -22.83 -32.05 -19.12
N VAL A 426 -23.08 -31.09 -18.24
CA VAL A 426 -24.45 -30.61 -17.94
C VAL A 426 -24.96 -29.78 -19.12
N GLY A 427 -26.14 -30.10 -19.65
CA GLY A 427 -26.84 -29.30 -20.66
C GLY A 427 -27.78 -28.27 -20.03
N GLY A 428 -28.46 -27.48 -20.85
CA GLY A 428 -29.40 -26.45 -20.38
C GLY A 428 -28.85 -25.03 -20.53
N THR A 429 -29.30 -24.11 -19.68
CA THR A 429 -28.87 -22.70 -19.74
C THR A 429 -28.01 -22.37 -18.54
N ALA A 430 -26.79 -21.93 -18.80
CA ALA A 430 -25.92 -21.35 -17.78
C ALA A 430 -26.19 -19.85 -17.65
N GLU A 431 -26.53 -19.40 -16.46
CA GLU A 431 -26.63 -17.98 -16.09
C GLU A 431 -25.40 -17.58 -15.29
N MET A 432 -24.50 -16.80 -15.88
CA MET A 432 -23.35 -16.21 -15.20
C MET A 432 -23.77 -14.88 -14.60
N ARG A 433 -23.52 -14.69 -13.30
CA ARG A 433 -23.91 -13.50 -12.53
C ARG A 433 -22.71 -12.95 -11.77
N PHE A 434 -22.30 -11.75 -12.16
CA PHE A 434 -21.13 -11.07 -11.62
C PHE A 434 -21.53 -9.75 -10.97
N ASN A 435 -20.83 -9.36 -9.90
CA ASN A 435 -21.07 -8.11 -9.18
C ASN A 435 -19.74 -7.43 -8.85
N ASP A 436 -19.58 -6.16 -9.18
CA ASP A 436 -18.36 -5.37 -8.91
C ASP A 436 -18.35 -4.72 -7.51
N GLY A 437 -19.38 -4.95 -6.69
CA GLY A 437 -19.66 -4.30 -5.41
C GLY A 437 -20.83 -3.31 -5.45
N ALA A 438 -21.16 -2.75 -6.61
CA ALA A 438 -22.23 -1.76 -6.81
C ALA A 438 -23.25 -2.17 -7.88
N ASN A 439 -22.78 -2.77 -8.97
CA ASN A 439 -23.54 -3.17 -10.14
C ASN A 439 -23.42 -4.67 -10.38
N GLU A 440 -24.55 -5.26 -10.72
CA GLU A 440 -24.65 -6.67 -11.09
C GLU A 440 -24.91 -6.79 -12.60
N VAL A 441 -24.24 -7.76 -13.23
CA VAL A 441 -24.40 -8.10 -14.63
C VAL A 441 -24.61 -9.59 -14.80
N THR A 442 -25.44 -9.94 -15.77
CA THR A 442 -25.73 -11.33 -16.11
C THR A 442 -25.49 -11.59 -17.59
N LEU A 443 -25.05 -12.80 -17.89
CA LEU A 443 -24.94 -13.33 -19.24
C LEU A 443 -25.45 -14.77 -19.24
N GLU A 444 -26.31 -15.08 -20.21
CA GLU A 444 -26.82 -16.43 -20.40
C GLU A 444 -26.10 -17.10 -21.57
N LEU A 445 -25.72 -18.36 -21.38
CA LEU A 445 -25.20 -19.24 -22.43
C LEU A 445 -26.05 -20.49 -22.51
N ASP A 446 -26.59 -20.77 -23.69
CA ASP A 446 -27.20 -22.05 -24.01
C ASP A 446 -26.07 -23.09 -24.19
N LEU A 447 -25.99 -24.06 -23.27
CA LEU A 447 -25.04 -25.17 -23.31
C LEU A 447 -25.45 -26.22 -24.37
N GLY A 448 -26.56 -25.98 -25.05
CA GLY A 448 -27.27 -26.96 -25.85
C GLY A 448 -28.04 -27.93 -24.95
N SER A 449 -28.93 -28.71 -25.57
CA SER A 449 -29.24 -30.00 -24.99
C SER A 449 -27.94 -30.81 -24.94
N SER A 450 -27.83 -31.80 -24.06
CA SER A 450 -26.70 -32.75 -24.09
C SER A 450 -26.61 -33.56 -25.40
N CYS A 451 -27.36 -33.16 -26.44
CA CYS A 451 -27.48 -33.77 -27.73
C CYS A 451 -27.27 -32.79 -28.89
N SER A 452 -26.10 -32.87 -29.52
CA SER A 452 -25.77 -32.08 -30.72
C SER A 452 -26.58 -32.51 -31.96
N LEU A 453 -27.05 -33.76 -32.01
CA LEU A 453 -27.85 -34.32 -33.09
C LEU A 453 -28.91 -35.29 -32.54
N LEU A 454 -30.18 -34.87 -32.52
CA LEU A 454 -31.27 -35.73 -32.05
C LEU A 454 -31.27 -37.08 -32.77
N GLY A 455 -31.26 -38.17 -32.00
CA GLY A 455 -31.16 -39.54 -32.51
C GLY A 455 -29.74 -40.10 -32.63
N ASP A 456 -28.69 -39.31 -32.37
CA ASP A 456 -27.28 -39.74 -32.27
C ASP A 456 -26.97 -40.15 -30.84
N SER A 457 -27.54 -41.28 -30.40
CA SER A 457 -27.43 -41.74 -29.01
C SER A 457 -26.01 -42.13 -28.59
N ASN A 458 -25.08 -42.30 -29.54
CA ASN A 458 -23.69 -42.65 -29.28
C ASN A 458 -22.70 -41.49 -29.49
N ASN A 459 -23.19 -40.30 -29.87
CA ASN A 459 -22.43 -39.08 -30.16
C ASN A 459 -21.33 -39.29 -31.23
N ASP A 460 -21.55 -40.13 -32.24
CA ASP A 460 -20.60 -40.38 -33.34
C ASP A 460 -20.79 -39.43 -34.55
N GLY A 461 -21.79 -38.56 -34.47
CA GLY A 461 -22.17 -37.59 -35.50
C GLY A 461 -23.06 -38.16 -36.60
N LEU A 462 -23.51 -39.42 -36.50
CA LEU A 462 -24.30 -40.10 -37.51
C LEU A 462 -25.48 -40.88 -36.91
N VAL A 463 -26.72 -40.44 -37.17
CA VAL A 463 -27.91 -41.24 -36.82
C VAL A 463 -27.99 -42.51 -37.66
N ASN A 464 -27.74 -43.67 -37.03
CA ASN A 464 -27.70 -44.96 -37.67
C ASN A 464 -28.21 -46.10 -36.74
N VAL A 465 -28.04 -47.35 -37.19
CA VAL A 465 -28.56 -48.51 -36.46
C VAL A 465 -27.91 -48.71 -35.08
N LEU A 466 -26.71 -48.15 -34.86
CA LEU A 466 -26.02 -48.22 -33.58
C LEU A 466 -26.76 -47.39 -32.50
N ASP A 467 -27.35 -46.26 -32.88
CA ASP A 467 -28.16 -45.42 -31.97
C ASP A 467 -29.46 -46.10 -31.56
N VAL A 468 -30.08 -46.81 -32.50
CA VAL A 468 -31.24 -47.67 -32.22
C VAL A 468 -30.88 -48.73 -31.18
N VAL A 469 -29.71 -49.37 -31.32
CA VAL A 469 -29.26 -50.41 -30.39
C VAL A 469 -28.99 -49.83 -29.00
N LEU A 470 -28.37 -48.65 -28.93
CA LEU A 470 -28.13 -47.95 -27.66
C LEU A 470 -29.44 -47.53 -26.99
N THR A 471 -30.36 -46.94 -27.74
CA THR A 471 -31.70 -46.56 -27.26
C THR A 471 -32.48 -47.78 -26.74
N VAL A 472 -32.42 -48.93 -27.44
CA VAL A 472 -32.99 -50.19 -26.95
C VAL A 472 -32.34 -50.64 -25.65
N ASN A 473 -31.02 -50.55 -25.54
CA ASN A 473 -30.31 -50.94 -24.31
C ASN A 473 -30.70 -50.07 -23.12
N ILE A 474 -30.93 -48.76 -23.35
CA ILE A 474 -31.43 -47.83 -22.34
C ILE A 474 -32.82 -48.24 -21.88
N ILE A 475 -33.76 -48.50 -22.81
CA ILE A 475 -35.14 -48.96 -22.49
C ILE A 475 -35.12 -50.28 -21.71
N LEU A 476 -34.22 -51.19 -22.07
CA LEU A 476 -34.11 -52.49 -21.40
C LEU A 476 -33.42 -52.42 -20.03
N CYS A 477 -32.71 -51.33 -19.71
CA CYS A 477 -32.12 -51.11 -18.39
C CYS A 477 -32.88 -50.06 -17.55
N ALA A 478 -34.16 -50.33 -17.30
CA ALA A 478 -35.02 -49.45 -16.50
C ALA A 478 -34.50 -49.13 -15.08
N ASP A 479 -33.63 -49.98 -14.50
CA ASP A 479 -33.07 -49.84 -13.15
C ASP A 479 -31.57 -49.43 -13.12
N CYS A 480 -31.00 -48.97 -14.24
CA CYS A 480 -29.62 -48.44 -14.28
C CYS A 480 -29.55 -47.01 -13.69
N PRO A 481 -28.45 -46.62 -13.00
CA PRO A 481 -28.25 -45.25 -12.51
C PRO A 481 -28.25 -44.15 -13.60
N ASP A 482 -27.93 -44.52 -14.86
CA ASP A 482 -27.85 -43.63 -16.03
C ASP A 482 -28.83 -44.10 -17.13
N ASN A 483 -30.11 -44.25 -16.81
CA ASN A 483 -31.14 -44.76 -17.74
C ASN A 483 -31.76 -43.67 -18.64
N TYR A 484 -31.19 -42.48 -18.67
CA TYR A 484 -31.65 -41.37 -19.49
C TYR A 484 -30.52 -40.81 -20.36
N ASN A 485 -30.84 -40.59 -21.64
CA ASN A 485 -29.99 -40.01 -22.67
C ASN A 485 -30.85 -39.07 -23.51
N ALA A 486 -30.58 -37.76 -23.46
CA ALA A 486 -31.39 -36.77 -24.17
C ALA A 486 -31.32 -36.91 -25.71
N CYS A 487 -30.27 -37.53 -26.27
CA CYS A 487 -30.24 -37.86 -27.71
C CYS A 487 -31.15 -39.01 -28.10
N SER A 488 -31.52 -39.85 -27.13
CA SER A 488 -32.43 -40.97 -27.32
C SER A 488 -33.89 -40.58 -27.06
N ASP A 489 -34.19 -39.41 -26.51
CA ASP A 489 -35.55 -38.87 -26.37
C ASP A 489 -35.89 -38.06 -27.61
N MET A 490 -36.66 -38.64 -28.52
CA MET A 490 -36.92 -38.05 -29.83
C MET A 490 -38.13 -37.13 -29.87
N ASN A 491 -38.94 -37.14 -28.82
CA ASN A 491 -40.19 -36.39 -28.73
C ASN A 491 -40.21 -35.40 -27.55
N ASP A 492 -39.13 -35.35 -26.76
CA ASP A 492 -38.93 -34.46 -25.62
C ASP A 492 -40.02 -34.63 -24.55
N ASP A 493 -40.46 -35.89 -24.35
CA ASP A 493 -41.48 -36.26 -23.35
C ASP A 493 -40.88 -36.76 -22.02
N GLU A 494 -39.56 -36.62 -21.87
CA GLU A 494 -38.75 -37.06 -20.74
C GLU A 494 -38.77 -38.59 -20.51
N THR A 495 -39.28 -39.37 -21.47
CA THR A 495 -39.38 -40.83 -21.36
C THR A 495 -38.88 -41.57 -22.60
N ILE A 496 -37.71 -42.20 -22.48
CA ILE A 496 -37.17 -43.03 -23.56
C ILE A 496 -37.95 -44.34 -23.65
N ASN A 497 -38.68 -44.51 -24.76
CA ASN A 497 -39.50 -45.66 -25.01
C ASN A 497 -39.48 -46.06 -26.50
N VAL A 498 -40.36 -46.99 -26.88
CA VAL A 498 -40.39 -47.52 -28.26
C VAL A 498 -40.74 -46.44 -29.30
N LEU A 499 -41.41 -45.36 -28.90
CA LEU A 499 -41.74 -44.24 -29.78
C LEU A 499 -40.47 -43.53 -30.26
N ASP A 500 -39.47 -43.41 -29.42
CA ASP A 500 -38.20 -42.77 -29.77
C ASP A 500 -37.40 -43.62 -30.76
N ILE A 501 -37.38 -44.95 -30.55
CA ILE A 501 -36.83 -45.88 -31.54
C ILE A 501 -37.50 -45.70 -32.90
N VAL A 502 -38.83 -45.57 -32.93
CA VAL A 502 -39.58 -45.40 -34.18
C VAL A 502 -39.17 -44.10 -34.86
N ASN A 503 -38.96 -43.02 -34.11
CA ASN A 503 -38.51 -41.75 -34.65
C ASN A 503 -37.08 -41.85 -35.21
N ILE A 504 -36.13 -42.48 -34.50
CA ILE A 504 -34.77 -42.73 -35.01
C ILE A 504 -34.81 -43.55 -36.31
N VAL A 505 -35.61 -44.62 -36.35
CA VAL A 505 -35.77 -45.47 -37.54
C VAL A 505 -36.37 -44.69 -38.71
N ASN A 506 -37.34 -43.80 -38.45
CA ASN A 506 -37.91 -42.96 -39.51
C ASN A 506 -36.88 -42.01 -40.11
N ILE A 507 -35.98 -41.45 -39.30
CA ILE A 507 -34.84 -40.65 -39.77
C ILE A 507 -33.90 -41.50 -40.64
N ILE A 508 -33.50 -42.69 -40.18
CA ILE A 508 -32.62 -43.61 -40.93
C ILE A 508 -33.24 -44.00 -42.29
N LEU A 509 -34.57 -44.16 -42.34
CA LEU A 509 -35.31 -44.52 -43.55
C LEU A 509 -35.68 -43.32 -44.44
N GLY A 510 -35.39 -42.07 -44.02
CA GLY A 510 -35.73 -40.85 -44.76
C GLY A 510 -37.23 -40.59 -44.86
N LEU A 511 -37.99 -40.98 -43.82
CA LEU A 511 -39.45 -40.80 -43.72
C LEU A 511 -39.85 -39.55 -42.93
N GLN A 512 -38.88 -38.81 -42.40
CA GLN A 512 -39.03 -37.52 -41.71
C GLN A 512 -38.12 -36.47 -42.34
#